data_AF-A0A7J4HXU2-F1
#
_entry.id   AF-A0A7J4HXU2-F1
#
_cell.length_a   1.000
_cell.length_b   1.000
_cell.length_c   1.000
_cell.angle_alpha   90.00
_cell.angle_beta   90.00
_cell.angle_gamma   90.00
#
_symmetry.space_group_name_H-M   'P 1'
#
loop_
_entity.id
_entity.type
_entity.pdbx_description
1 polymer ?
#
loop_
_entity_poly.entity_id
_entity_poly.type
_entity_poly.pdbx_seq_one_letter_code
_entity_poly.pdbx_strand_id
1 'polypeptide(L)'
;MANIQEYGDEKLPCGDLTDRELIVVEGRADVVNLLRNGVNNVIAMNGTKLPEGVRELSKNKIVTLFVDGDRGGQLIIQNVTENARVQYIAIAPDGKEVEELAGKEILMNLRKRVPVEEYLSRNRISRRPFNEEPVKKEISENKAVNLSEENKLKLKKLSQDNEGSGKALFLNSDLDVTDEVSVRSLGNALRRNNEKPSIMIIDGTVTGSIIKSAEEVNCQVIAAKNFATTDTKIKLLSL
;
A
#
# COMPACT_ATOMS: atom_id res chain seq x y z
N MET A 1 -18.71 18.87 21.62
CA MET A 1 -17.40 18.76 20.96
C MET A 1 -16.47 18.07 21.93
N ALA A 2 -15.66 17.11 21.48
CA ALA A 2 -14.61 16.54 22.32
C ALA A 2 -13.61 17.65 22.65
N ASN A 3 -13.32 17.83 23.94
CA ASN A 3 -12.33 18.82 24.38
C ASN A 3 -10.93 18.23 24.19
N ILE A 4 -9.99 19.10 23.80
CA ILE A 4 -8.57 18.73 23.75
C ILE A 4 -8.05 18.51 25.16
N GLN A 5 -7.26 17.46 25.33
CA GLN A 5 -6.63 17.03 26.58
C GLN A 5 -5.11 17.03 26.40
N GLU A 6 -4.38 16.78 27.50
CA GLU A 6 -2.92 16.62 27.49
C GLU A 6 -2.58 15.23 28.02
N TYR A 7 -1.61 14.57 27.39
CA TYR A 7 -1.14 13.24 27.77
C TYR A 7 0.34 13.24 28.16
N GLY A 8 0.65 12.58 29.28
CA GLY A 8 2.01 12.35 29.78
C GLY A 8 2.73 13.61 30.26
N ASP A 9 3.98 13.42 30.72
CA ASP A 9 4.84 14.52 31.20
C ASP A 9 5.19 15.52 30.10
N GLU A 10 5.16 15.07 28.84
CA GLU A 10 5.40 15.86 27.63
C GLU A 10 4.19 16.73 27.23
N LYS A 11 3.06 16.60 27.94
CA LYS A 11 1.81 17.36 27.71
C LYS A 11 1.34 17.32 26.25
N LEU A 12 1.32 16.12 25.68
CA LEU A 12 0.97 15.92 24.28
C LEU A 12 -0.52 16.22 24.06
N PRO A 13 -0.89 17.11 23.12
CA PRO A 13 -2.28 17.35 22.79
C PRO A 13 -2.97 16.08 22.31
N CYS A 14 -4.10 15.72 22.90
CA CYS A 14 -4.81 14.49 22.56
C CYS A 14 -6.33 14.62 22.70
N GLY A 15 -7.04 13.64 22.14
CA GLY A 15 -8.44 13.39 22.43
C GLY A 15 -8.59 12.28 23.48
N ASP A 16 -9.56 11.40 23.27
CA ASP A 16 -9.83 10.26 24.14
C ASP A 16 -8.92 9.07 23.79
N LEU A 17 -8.06 8.68 24.72
CA LEU A 17 -7.09 7.60 24.53
C LEU A 17 -7.51 6.28 25.15
N THR A 18 -8.77 6.10 25.56
CA THR A 18 -9.24 4.83 26.13
C THR A 18 -9.28 3.71 25.09
N ASP A 19 -9.59 4.04 23.83
CA ASP A 19 -9.76 3.08 22.75
C ASP A 19 -8.48 2.34 22.39
N ARG A 20 -8.62 1.11 21.88
CA ARG A 20 -7.48 0.31 21.41
C ARG A 20 -6.85 0.89 20.15
N GLU A 21 -7.64 1.50 19.26
CA GLU A 21 -7.12 2.21 18.09
C GLU A 21 -6.61 3.59 18.49
N LEU A 22 -5.47 4.00 17.93
CA LEU A 22 -4.86 5.30 18.16
C LEU A 22 -4.44 5.92 16.83
N ILE A 23 -4.81 7.17 16.61
CA ILE A 23 -4.34 7.99 15.50
C ILE A 23 -3.25 8.93 16.01
N VAL A 24 -2.07 8.87 15.40
CA VAL A 24 -0.94 9.74 15.73
C VAL A 24 -0.80 10.76 14.61
N VAL A 25 -0.71 12.04 14.97
CA VAL A 25 -0.54 13.19 14.05
C VAL A 25 0.66 14.05 14.48
N GLU A 26 1.10 14.97 13.63
CA GLU A 26 2.25 15.83 13.92
C GLU A 26 1.91 16.87 15.00
N GLY A 27 0.83 17.62 14.78
CA GLY A 27 0.58 18.87 15.47
C GLY A 27 -0.74 18.95 16.24
N ARG A 28 -0.82 19.98 17.09
CA ARG A 28 -2.03 20.32 17.84
C ARG A 28 -3.21 20.67 16.91
N ALA A 29 -2.94 21.34 15.80
CA ALA A 29 -3.97 21.77 14.86
C ALA A 29 -4.67 20.57 14.20
N ASP A 30 -3.90 19.53 13.85
CA ASP A 30 -4.42 18.25 13.37
C ASP A 30 -5.37 17.60 14.38
N VAL A 31 -4.97 17.55 15.66
CA VAL A 31 -5.81 17.04 16.75
C VAL A 31 -7.12 17.81 16.82
N VAL A 32 -7.07 19.14 16.77
CA VAL A 32 -8.27 19.99 16.79
C VAL A 32 -9.15 19.70 15.57
N ASN A 33 -8.58 19.55 14.38
CA ASN A 33 -9.34 19.27 13.17
C ASN A 33 -10.00 17.88 13.23
N LEU A 34 -9.28 16.86 13.67
CA LEU A 34 -9.78 15.50 13.85
C LEU A 34 -10.92 15.44 14.88
N LEU A 35 -10.76 16.08 16.04
CA LEU A 35 -11.79 16.14 17.08
C LEU A 35 -13.05 16.86 16.61
N ARG A 36 -12.91 17.96 15.87
CA ARG A 36 -14.06 18.68 15.27
C ARG A 36 -14.85 17.81 14.30
N ASN A 37 -14.19 16.86 13.66
CA ASN A 37 -14.78 15.94 12.68
C ASN A 37 -15.12 14.55 13.27
N GLY A 38 -15.13 14.41 14.60
CA GLY A 38 -15.60 13.21 15.29
C GLY A 38 -14.57 12.07 15.40
N VAL A 39 -13.30 12.35 15.10
CA VAL A 39 -12.19 11.42 15.31
C VAL A 39 -11.57 11.71 16.67
N ASN A 40 -11.99 10.96 17.69
CA ASN A 40 -11.67 11.26 19.09
C ASN A 40 -10.38 10.60 19.58
N ASN A 41 -9.99 9.48 18.98
CA ASN A 41 -8.86 8.65 19.42
C ASN A 41 -7.52 9.11 18.82
N VAL A 42 -7.17 10.38 19.05
CA VAL A 42 -6.02 11.04 18.42
C VAL A 42 -5.00 11.58 19.45
N ILE A 43 -3.71 11.54 19.12
CA ILE A 43 -2.63 12.20 19.86
C ILE A 43 -1.63 12.87 18.90
N ALA A 44 -1.13 14.06 19.26
CA ALA A 44 -0.08 14.76 18.54
C ALA A 44 1.33 14.42 19.05
N MET A 45 2.33 14.52 18.16
CA MET A 45 3.74 14.40 18.51
C MET A 45 4.41 15.72 18.90
N ASN A 46 3.72 16.86 18.72
CA ASN A 46 4.29 18.22 18.88
C ASN A 46 5.56 18.43 18.04
N GLY A 47 5.52 17.96 16.79
CA GLY A 47 6.60 18.08 15.81
C GLY A 47 7.09 16.73 15.28
N THR A 48 8.31 16.74 14.74
CA THR A 48 8.85 15.61 13.95
C THR A 48 9.57 14.53 14.76
N LYS A 49 9.87 14.79 16.04
CA LYS A 49 10.54 13.84 16.93
C LYS A 49 9.51 13.03 17.69
N LEU A 50 9.59 11.70 17.60
CA LEU A 50 8.74 10.80 18.36
C LEU A 50 8.88 11.00 19.90
N PRO A 51 7.80 11.39 20.61
CA PRO A 51 7.77 11.50 22.07
C PRO A 51 7.76 10.13 22.77
N GLU A 52 8.21 10.07 24.01
CA GLU A 52 8.21 8.80 24.79
C GLU A 52 6.78 8.33 25.11
N GLY A 53 5.87 9.27 25.37
CA GLY A 53 4.45 8.95 25.58
C GLY A 53 3.82 8.20 24.40
N VAL A 54 4.11 8.63 23.17
CA VAL A 54 3.62 7.98 21.94
C VAL A 54 4.30 6.62 21.74
N ARG A 55 5.61 6.53 22.02
CA ARG A 55 6.37 5.28 21.96
C ARG A 55 5.77 4.20 22.87
N GLU A 56 5.46 4.56 24.12
CA GLU A 56 4.87 3.63 25.08
C GLU A 56 3.46 3.20 24.67
N LEU A 57 2.61 4.15 24.24
CA LEU A 57 1.27 3.85 23.75
C LEU A 57 1.29 2.87 22.56
N SER A 58 2.29 3.00 21.67
CA SER A 58 2.42 2.15 20.48
C SER A 58 2.62 0.66 20.79
N LYS A 59 3.11 0.31 21.99
CA LYS A 59 3.34 -1.09 22.37
C LYS A 59 2.03 -1.87 22.52
N ASN A 60 0.97 -1.21 22.97
CA ASN A 60 -0.29 -1.84 23.40
C ASN A 60 -1.52 -1.43 22.57
N LYS A 61 -1.40 -0.41 21.71
CA LYS A 61 -2.48 0.10 20.87
C LYS A 61 -2.28 -0.25 19.39
N ILE A 62 -3.36 -0.19 18.62
CA ILE A 62 -3.34 -0.31 17.16
C ILE A 62 -3.13 1.10 16.60
N VAL A 63 -1.92 1.40 16.14
CA VAL A 63 -1.51 2.74 15.73
C VAL A 63 -1.70 2.97 14.24
N THR A 64 -2.42 4.03 13.89
CA THR A 64 -2.44 4.63 12.56
C THR A 64 -1.69 5.96 12.62
N LEU A 65 -0.59 6.08 11.87
CA LEU A 65 0.10 7.34 11.68
C LEU A 65 -0.58 8.13 10.55
N PHE A 66 -1.08 9.33 10.83
CA PHE A 66 -1.71 10.20 9.84
C PHE A 66 -0.86 11.44 9.64
N VAL A 67 -0.27 11.59 8.45
CA VAL A 67 0.66 12.65 8.12
C VAL A 67 0.19 13.49 6.93
N ASP A 68 0.82 14.65 6.77
CA ASP A 68 0.63 15.55 5.66
C ASP A 68 1.10 14.95 4.32
N GLY A 69 0.51 15.46 3.24
CA GLY A 69 0.77 15.04 1.86
C GLY A 69 2.01 15.68 1.25
N ASP A 70 3.02 15.99 2.06
CA ASP A 70 4.19 16.76 1.67
C ASP A 70 5.50 15.99 1.93
N ARG A 71 6.65 16.66 1.74
CA ARG A 71 7.97 16.04 1.99
C ARG A 71 8.24 15.87 3.48
N GLY A 72 7.72 16.76 4.33
CA GLY A 72 7.82 16.65 5.80
C GLY A 72 7.17 15.38 6.32
N GLY A 73 5.94 15.09 5.87
CA GLY A 73 5.19 13.89 6.21
C GLY A 73 5.95 12.60 5.90
N GLN A 74 6.72 12.56 4.80
CA GLN A 74 7.55 11.40 4.45
C GLN A 74 8.69 11.14 5.46
N LEU A 75 9.30 12.20 6.00
CA LEU A 75 10.35 12.09 7.02
C LEU A 75 9.78 11.64 8.36
N ILE A 76 8.59 12.13 8.70
CA ILE A 76 7.86 11.72 9.91
C ILE A 76 7.53 10.24 9.85
N ILE A 77 7.02 9.75 8.72
CA ILE A 77 6.77 8.31 8.55
C ILE A 77 8.03 7.49 8.81
N GLN A 78 9.19 7.89 8.25
CA GLN A 78 10.45 7.18 8.50
C GLN A 78 10.82 7.18 9.99
N ASN A 79 10.84 8.36 10.62
CA ASN A 79 11.22 8.49 12.01
C ASN A 79 10.33 7.65 12.93
N VAL A 80 9.02 7.75 12.77
CA VAL A 80 8.06 7.08 13.65
C VAL A 80 8.09 5.57 13.43
N THR A 81 8.15 5.10 12.18
CA THR A 81 8.15 3.64 11.89
C THR A 81 9.45 2.94 12.29
N GLU A 82 10.57 3.67 12.35
CA GLU A 82 11.84 3.15 12.87
C GLU A 82 11.87 3.06 14.41
N ASN A 83 11.08 3.89 15.11
CA ASN A 83 11.18 4.06 16.56
C ASN A 83 9.92 3.64 17.35
N ALA A 84 8.79 3.36 16.68
CA ALA A 84 7.53 2.96 17.28
C ALA A 84 6.80 1.89 16.46
N ARG A 85 5.91 1.15 17.13
CA ARG A 85 5.12 0.08 16.50
C ARG A 85 3.88 0.67 15.82
N VAL A 86 3.99 1.01 14.54
CA VAL A 86 2.87 1.47 13.70
C VAL A 86 2.24 0.30 12.97
N GLN A 87 0.91 0.29 12.77
CA GLN A 87 0.25 -0.75 11.95
C GLN A 87 -0.22 -0.18 10.62
N TYR A 88 -0.66 1.07 10.61
CA TYR A 88 -1.22 1.70 9.42
C TYR A 88 -0.67 3.09 9.21
N ILE A 89 -0.64 3.52 7.94
CA ILE A 89 -0.29 4.86 7.52
C ILE A 89 -1.47 5.44 6.74
N ALA A 90 -1.90 6.63 7.11
CA ALA A 90 -2.77 7.49 6.32
C ALA A 90 -1.97 8.72 5.89
N ILE A 91 -2.16 9.18 4.66
CA ILE A 91 -1.47 10.35 4.12
C ILE A 91 -2.55 11.28 3.58
N ALA A 92 -2.46 12.57 3.91
CA ALA A 92 -3.30 13.58 3.29
C ALA A 92 -3.03 13.65 1.77
N PRO A 93 -3.96 14.19 0.96
CA PRO A 93 -3.73 14.38 -0.46
C PRO A 93 -2.49 15.24 -0.72
N ASP A 94 -1.84 15.04 -1.86
CA ASP A 94 -0.60 15.73 -2.23
C ASP A 94 -0.71 17.26 -2.02
N GLY A 95 0.24 17.80 -1.26
CA GLY A 95 0.33 19.22 -0.93
C GLY A 95 -0.72 19.75 0.05
N LYS A 96 -1.49 18.87 0.71
CA LYS A 96 -2.41 19.26 1.79
C LYS A 96 -1.89 18.84 3.16
N GLU A 97 -2.21 19.66 4.15
CA GLU A 97 -1.97 19.38 5.56
C GLU A 97 -3.21 18.78 6.22
N VAL A 98 -3.03 17.96 7.26
CA VAL A 98 -4.13 17.32 8.00
C VAL A 98 -5.04 18.36 8.66
N GLU A 99 -4.48 19.49 9.12
CA GLU A 99 -5.24 20.60 9.69
C GLU A 99 -6.23 21.27 8.71
N GLU A 100 -6.00 21.15 7.40
CA GLU A 100 -6.82 21.77 6.35
C GLU A 100 -7.92 20.84 5.79
N LEU A 101 -7.90 19.55 6.13
CA LEU A 101 -8.79 18.57 5.54
C LEU A 101 -10.25 18.77 5.96
N ALA A 102 -11.17 18.65 5.01
CA ALA A 102 -12.59 18.55 5.32
C ALA A 102 -12.92 17.19 5.96
N GLY A 103 -13.97 17.11 6.77
CA GLY A 103 -14.36 15.87 7.45
C GLY A 103 -14.53 14.65 6.54
N LYS A 104 -15.05 14.85 5.31
CA LYS A 104 -15.14 13.77 4.31
C LYS A 104 -13.77 13.27 3.85
N GLU A 105 -12.78 14.16 3.72
CA GLU A 105 -11.41 13.82 3.33
C GLU A 105 -10.70 13.05 4.46
N ILE A 106 -10.83 13.52 5.70
CA ILE A 106 -10.34 12.83 6.91
C ILE A 106 -10.83 11.38 6.94
N LEU A 107 -12.15 11.18 6.89
CA LEU A 107 -12.75 9.86 6.94
C LEU A 107 -12.41 8.99 5.72
N MET A 108 -12.18 9.60 4.55
CA MET A 108 -11.74 8.87 3.37
C MET A 108 -10.30 8.39 3.52
N ASN A 109 -9.39 9.24 3.98
CA ASN A 109 -7.97 8.90 4.15
C ASN A 109 -7.77 7.84 5.23
N LEU A 110 -8.47 7.97 6.38
CA LEU A 110 -8.41 6.96 7.45
C LEU A 110 -8.97 5.61 6.99
N ARG A 111 -10.04 5.57 6.18
CA ARG A 111 -10.57 4.32 5.60
C ARG A 111 -9.65 3.68 4.57
N LYS A 112 -8.85 4.50 3.87
CA LYS A 112 -7.86 4.06 2.87
C LYS A 112 -6.46 3.87 3.46
N ARG A 113 -6.32 3.89 4.80
CA ARG A 113 -5.04 3.68 5.48
C ARG A 113 -4.40 2.38 5.00
N VAL A 114 -3.10 2.43 4.76
CA VAL A 114 -2.32 1.33 4.19
C VAL A 114 -1.52 0.67 5.33
N PRO A 115 -1.42 -0.67 5.39
CA PRO A 115 -0.50 -1.34 6.31
C PRO A 115 0.93 -0.79 6.19
N VAL A 116 1.62 -0.63 7.31
CA VAL A 116 2.96 -0.04 7.32
C VAL A 116 3.96 -0.85 6.47
N GLU A 117 3.84 -2.18 6.47
CA GLU A 117 4.69 -3.08 5.71
C GLU A 117 4.51 -2.88 4.21
N GLU A 118 3.27 -2.69 3.76
CA GLU A 118 2.91 -2.40 2.38
C GLU A 118 3.40 -1.01 1.95
N TYR A 119 3.32 -0.02 2.85
CA TYR A 119 3.85 1.30 2.56
C TYR A 119 5.39 1.29 2.45
N LEU A 120 6.08 0.64 3.39
CA LEU A 120 7.54 0.56 3.40
C LEU A 120 8.10 -0.24 2.22
N SER A 121 7.41 -1.30 1.78
CA SER A 121 7.81 -2.04 0.58
C SER A 121 7.75 -1.16 -0.67
N ARG A 122 6.68 -0.38 -0.84
CA ARG A 122 6.53 0.61 -1.93
C ARG A 122 7.61 1.69 -1.89
N ASN A 123 7.90 2.26 -0.71
CA ASN A 123 8.82 3.39 -0.59
C ASN A 123 10.31 2.98 -0.64
N ARG A 124 10.66 1.74 -0.28
CA ARG A 124 12.01 1.17 -0.50
C ARG A 124 12.35 1.00 -1.97
N ILE A 125 11.35 0.80 -2.83
CA ILE A 125 11.52 0.75 -4.29
C ILE A 125 11.82 2.16 -4.83
N SER A 126 11.25 3.20 -4.22
CA SER A 126 11.43 4.61 -4.63
C SER A 126 12.70 5.29 -4.12
N ARG A 127 13.35 4.77 -3.06
CA ARG A 127 14.44 5.44 -2.34
C ARG A 127 15.86 4.96 -2.66
N ARG A 128 16.15 4.13 -3.68
CA ARG A 128 17.55 3.76 -4.01
C ARG A 128 18.34 4.99 -4.49
N PRO A 129 19.29 5.53 -3.70
CA PRO A 129 20.26 6.52 -4.17
C PRO A 129 21.43 5.76 -4.83
N PHE A 130 22.06 6.38 -5.83
CA PHE A 130 23.03 5.75 -6.74
C PHE A 130 24.40 5.40 -6.10
N ASN A 131 24.60 5.57 -4.79
CA ASN A 131 25.90 5.38 -4.12
C ASN A 131 25.74 4.65 -2.79
N GLU A 132 25.80 3.32 -2.82
CA GLU A 132 26.41 2.47 -1.78
C GLU A 132 26.55 1.05 -2.36
N GLU A 133 27.73 0.46 -2.18
CA GLU A 133 28.13 -0.82 -2.78
C GLU A 133 27.20 -1.99 -2.40
N PRO A 134 27.13 -3.04 -3.25
CA PRO A 134 25.92 -3.83 -3.40
C PRO A 134 25.82 -4.94 -2.36
N VAL A 135 24.84 -4.86 -1.46
CA VAL A 135 24.12 -6.06 -1.04
C VAL A 135 23.14 -6.38 -2.16
N LYS A 136 23.59 -7.24 -3.08
CA LYS A 136 22.89 -7.70 -4.28
C LYS A 136 21.41 -8.08 -3.98
N LYS A 137 20.49 -7.17 -4.23
CA LYS A 137 19.15 -7.51 -4.73
C LYS A 137 18.93 -6.73 -6.01
N GLU A 138 19.27 -7.42 -7.09
CA GLU A 138 19.14 -7.03 -8.50
C GLU A 138 17.92 -6.15 -8.72
N ILE A 139 18.18 -4.96 -9.26
CA ILE A 139 17.21 -4.18 -10.01
C ILE A 139 16.81 -5.09 -11.17
N SER A 140 15.59 -5.60 -11.19
CA SER A 140 15.05 -6.22 -12.39
C SER A 140 14.61 -5.09 -13.33
N GLU A 141 15.57 -4.53 -14.05
CA GLU A 141 15.33 -4.29 -15.47
C GLU A 141 14.99 -5.66 -16.06
N ASN A 142 13.73 -5.86 -16.46
CA ASN A 142 13.25 -7.02 -17.21
C ASN A 142 13.95 -8.36 -16.87
N LYS A 143 13.84 -8.86 -15.64
CA LYS A 143 14.09 -10.27 -15.37
C LYS A 143 13.01 -11.03 -16.11
N ALA A 144 13.37 -11.52 -17.30
CA ALA A 144 12.50 -12.33 -18.14
C ALA A 144 11.98 -13.48 -17.28
N VAL A 145 10.65 -13.61 -17.22
CA VAL A 145 10.00 -14.69 -16.47
C VAL A 145 10.59 -16.03 -16.92
N ASN A 146 11.30 -16.70 -16.02
CA ASN A 146 11.90 -18.00 -16.29
C ASN A 146 10.80 -19.07 -16.25
N LEU A 147 10.40 -19.56 -17.42
CA LEU A 147 9.39 -20.62 -17.56
C LEU A 147 10.04 -22.00 -17.64
N SER A 148 10.83 -22.34 -16.62
CA SER A 148 11.26 -23.72 -16.36
C SER A 148 10.04 -24.63 -16.17
N GLU A 149 10.22 -25.94 -16.35
CA GLU A 149 9.13 -26.91 -16.14
C GLU A 149 8.57 -26.85 -14.71
N GLU A 150 9.41 -26.59 -13.72
CA GLU A 150 8.99 -26.36 -12.32
C GLU A 150 8.09 -25.13 -12.18
N ASN A 151 8.48 -24.00 -12.79
CA ASN A 151 7.70 -22.77 -12.72
C ASN A 151 6.38 -22.89 -13.49
N LYS A 152 6.35 -23.61 -14.62
CA LYS A 152 5.10 -23.93 -15.33
C LYS A 152 4.15 -24.77 -14.45
N LEU A 153 4.67 -25.74 -13.70
CA LEU A 153 3.87 -26.54 -12.77
C LEU A 153 3.29 -25.66 -11.64
N LYS A 154 4.07 -24.72 -11.10
CA LYS A 154 3.61 -23.76 -10.10
C LYS A 154 2.49 -22.86 -10.67
N LEU A 155 2.66 -22.31 -11.86
CA LEU A 155 1.60 -21.52 -12.54
C LEU A 155 0.35 -22.36 -12.81
N LYS A 156 0.51 -23.63 -13.22
CA LYS A 156 -0.63 -24.52 -13.46
C LYS A 156 -1.41 -24.79 -12.19
N LYS A 157 -0.71 -25.05 -11.07
CA LYS A 157 -1.35 -25.23 -9.76
C LYS A 157 -2.11 -23.97 -9.34
N LEU A 158 -1.48 -22.79 -9.43
CA LEU A 158 -2.14 -21.52 -9.13
C LEU A 158 -3.35 -21.26 -10.03
N SER A 159 -3.28 -21.62 -11.31
CA SER A 159 -4.39 -21.52 -12.25
C SER A 159 -5.56 -22.45 -11.87
N GLN A 160 -5.27 -23.67 -11.43
CA GLN A 160 -6.27 -24.62 -10.94
C GLN A 160 -6.91 -24.14 -9.63
N ASP A 161 -6.11 -23.64 -8.68
CA ASP A 161 -6.60 -23.12 -7.41
C ASP A 161 -7.46 -21.84 -7.60
N ASN A 162 -7.21 -21.09 -8.68
CA ASN A 162 -7.95 -19.87 -9.02
C ASN A 162 -9.21 -20.14 -9.89
N GLU A 163 -9.43 -21.38 -10.33
CA GLU A 163 -10.52 -21.73 -11.25
C GLU A 163 -11.90 -21.53 -10.62
N GLY A 164 -12.82 -20.89 -11.36
CA GLY A 164 -14.20 -20.64 -10.91
C GLY A 164 -14.35 -19.49 -9.92
N SER A 165 -13.26 -18.78 -9.60
CA SER A 165 -13.28 -17.62 -8.70
C SER A 165 -13.75 -16.32 -9.37
N GLY A 166 -13.66 -16.23 -10.71
CA GLY A 166 -13.85 -15.00 -11.48
C GLY A 166 -12.79 -13.92 -11.19
N LYS A 167 -11.63 -14.31 -10.65
CA LYS A 167 -10.52 -13.43 -10.30
C LYS A 167 -9.33 -13.59 -11.24
N ALA A 168 -8.51 -12.56 -11.26
CA ALA A 168 -7.16 -12.57 -11.81
C ALA A 168 -6.14 -12.39 -10.70
N LEU A 169 -5.10 -13.21 -10.72
CA LEU A 169 -3.95 -13.10 -9.84
C LEU A 169 -2.84 -12.33 -10.56
N PHE A 170 -2.26 -11.36 -9.87
CA PHE A 170 -1.08 -10.64 -10.31
C PHE A 170 0.13 -11.23 -9.63
N LEU A 171 1.18 -11.53 -10.39
CA LEU A 171 2.41 -12.08 -9.85
C LEU A 171 3.62 -11.29 -10.35
N ASN A 172 4.67 -11.28 -9.52
CA ASN A 172 5.98 -10.79 -9.91
C ASN A 172 6.76 -11.83 -10.77
N SER A 173 7.98 -11.50 -11.20
CA SER A 173 8.81 -12.41 -12.01
C SER A 173 9.27 -13.68 -11.26
N ASP A 174 9.18 -13.69 -9.92
CA ASP A 174 9.54 -14.81 -9.04
C ASP A 174 8.32 -15.74 -8.74
N LEU A 175 7.18 -15.51 -9.40
CA LEU A 175 5.91 -16.25 -9.24
C LEU A 175 5.29 -16.10 -7.84
N ASP A 176 5.53 -14.98 -7.16
CA ASP A 176 4.83 -14.64 -5.93
C ASP A 176 3.60 -13.80 -6.26
N VAL A 177 2.46 -14.14 -5.66
CA VAL A 177 1.19 -13.42 -5.85
C VAL A 177 1.29 -12.07 -5.14
N THR A 178 1.17 -10.99 -5.91
CA THR A 178 1.22 -9.61 -5.42
C THR A 178 -0.16 -8.99 -5.23
N ASP A 179 -1.18 -9.44 -5.99
CA ASP A 179 -2.54 -8.92 -5.89
C ASP A 179 -3.59 -9.90 -6.43
N GLU A 180 -4.85 -9.73 -6.02
CA GLU A 180 -6.02 -10.46 -6.53
C GLU A 180 -7.15 -9.50 -6.91
N VAL A 181 -7.58 -9.53 -8.16
CA VAL A 181 -8.60 -8.60 -8.66
C VAL A 181 -9.70 -9.32 -9.42
N SER A 182 -10.93 -8.80 -9.37
CA SER A 182 -11.99 -9.33 -10.23
C SER A 182 -11.65 -9.08 -11.70
N VAL A 183 -11.83 -10.09 -12.57
CA VAL A 183 -11.60 -9.97 -14.02
C VAL A 183 -12.40 -8.82 -14.63
N ARG A 184 -13.58 -8.51 -14.09
CA ARG A 184 -14.41 -7.37 -14.53
C ARG A 184 -13.77 -6.01 -14.26
N SER A 185 -12.94 -5.91 -13.21
CA SER A 185 -12.29 -4.67 -12.78
C SER A 185 -10.84 -4.54 -13.27
N LEU A 186 -10.38 -5.52 -14.05
CA LEU A 186 -8.98 -5.71 -14.39
C LEU A 186 -8.37 -4.53 -15.15
N GLY A 187 -9.09 -3.95 -16.10
CA GLY A 187 -8.63 -2.75 -16.83
C GLY A 187 -8.40 -1.54 -15.92
N ASN A 188 -9.21 -1.38 -14.86
CA ASN A 188 -9.04 -0.30 -13.88
C ASN A 188 -7.93 -0.63 -12.87
N ALA A 189 -7.80 -1.89 -12.47
CA ALA A 189 -6.76 -2.35 -11.56
C ALA A 189 -5.36 -2.16 -12.16
N LEU A 190 -5.16 -2.56 -13.43
CA LEU A 190 -3.89 -2.41 -14.14
C LEU A 190 -3.45 -0.93 -14.28
N ARG A 191 -4.40 0.01 -14.41
CA ARG A 191 -4.09 1.44 -14.47
C ARG A 191 -3.72 2.02 -13.10
N ARG A 192 -4.41 1.60 -12.04
CA ARG A 192 -4.26 2.16 -10.68
C ARG A 192 -3.15 1.54 -9.83
N ASN A 193 -2.73 0.31 -10.13
CA ASN A 193 -1.66 -0.34 -9.37
C ASN A 193 -0.29 0.25 -9.72
N ASN A 194 0.47 0.62 -8.69
CA ASN A 194 1.83 1.16 -8.83
C ASN A 194 2.84 0.07 -9.18
N GLU A 195 2.60 -1.17 -8.75
CA GLU A 195 3.37 -2.34 -9.15
C GLU A 195 2.65 -3.06 -10.30
N LYS A 196 3.31 -3.13 -11.46
CA LYS A 196 2.74 -3.78 -12.65
C LYS A 196 3.07 -5.27 -12.62
N PRO A 197 2.09 -6.16 -12.91
CA PRO A 197 2.34 -7.60 -12.88
C PRO A 197 3.28 -8.03 -14.01
N SER A 198 4.31 -8.81 -13.68
CA SER A 198 5.12 -9.52 -14.69
C SER A 198 4.33 -10.70 -15.29
N ILE A 199 3.48 -11.32 -14.47
CA ILE A 199 2.65 -12.48 -14.85
C ILE A 199 1.22 -12.24 -14.36
N MET A 200 0.25 -12.62 -15.20
CA MET A 200 -1.17 -12.60 -14.84
C MET A 200 -1.78 -13.99 -15.00
N ILE A 201 -2.49 -14.48 -13.99
CA ILE A 201 -3.33 -15.69 -14.09
C ILE A 201 -4.78 -15.24 -14.12
N ILE A 202 -5.54 -15.61 -15.14
CA ILE A 202 -6.92 -15.12 -15.34
C ILE A 202 -7.89 -16.29 -15.40
N ASP A 203 -8.87 -16.28 -14.50
CA ASP A 203 -9.99 -17.22 -14.54
C ASP A 203 -11.05 -16.75 -15.55
N GLY A 204 -10.95 -17.27 -16.77
CA GLY A 204 -11.91 -17.01 -17.85
C GLY A 204 -11.26 -16.81 -19.22
N THR A 205 -12.03 -16.24 -20.15
CA THR A 205 -11.56 -15.93 -21.50
C THR A 205 -10.83 -14.60 -21.53
N VAL A 206 -9.58 -14.61 -21.99
CA VAL A 206 -8.75 -13.42 -22.17
C VAL A 206 -9.08 -12.77 -23.51
N THR A 207 -9.71 -11.61 -23.47
CA THR A 207 -10.08 -10.82 -24.67
C THR A 207 -8.90 -9.98 -25.18
N GLY A 208 -8.97 -9.52 -26.43
CA GLY A 208 -7.96 -8.61 -26.99
C GLY A 208 -7.78 -7.30 -26.21
N SER A 209 -8.84 -6.80 -25.56
CA SER A 209 -8.76 -5.63 -24.68
C SER A 209 -7.94 -5.88 -23.41
N ILE A 210 -8.01 -7.09 -22.85
CA ILE A 210 -7.20 -7.49 -21.68
C ILE A 210 -5.74 -7.61 -22.09
N ILE A 211 -5.47 -8.25 -23.24
CA ILE A 211 -4.11 -8.40 -23.78
C ILE A 211 -3.47 -7.03 -24.00
N LYS A 212 -4.17 -6.11 -24.66
CA LYS A 212 -3.67 -4.75 -24.88
C LYS A 212 -3.40 -4.01 -23.56
N SER A 213 -4.28 -4.17 -22.57
CA SER A 213 -4.09 -3.55 -21.25
C SER A 213 -2.87 -4.12 -20.51
N ALA A 214 -2.60 -5.41 -20.71
CA ALA A 214 -1.42 -6.07 -20.16
C ALA A 214 -0.13 -5.61 -20.89
N GLU A 215 -0.20 -5.34 -22.20
CA GLU A 215 0.92 -4.80 -22.99
C GLU A 215 1.27 -3.38 -22.54
N GLU A 216 0.26 -2.53 -22.30
CA GLU A 216 0.42 -1.16 -21.81
C GLU A 216 1.20 -1.10 -20.48
N VAL A 217 1.18 -2.16 -19.69
CA VAL A 217 1.89 -2.26 -18.40
C VAL A 217 3.14 -3.15 -18.45
N ASN A 218 3.59 -3.56 -19.64
CA ASN A 218 4.73 -4.46 -19.86
C ASN A 218 4.62 -5.82 -19.16
N CYS A 219 3.41 -6.38 -19.07
CA CYS A 219 3.24 -7.75 -18.59
C CYS A 219 3.90 -8.74 -19.57
N GLN A 220 4.62 -9.73 -19.04
CA GLN A 220 5.40 -10.66 -19.86
C GLN A 220 4.65 -11.96 -20.16
N VAL A 221 3.81 -12.43 -19.23
CA VAL A 221 3.10 -13.71 -19.34
C VAL A 221 1.65 -13.58 -18.91
N ILE A 222 0.72 -14.10 -19.72
CA ILE A 222 -0.67 -14.31 -19.28
C ILE A 222 -0.97 -15.80 -19.33
N ALA A 223 -1.43 -16.34 -18.21
CA ALA A 223 -1.94 -17.70 -18.08
C ALA A 223 -3.47 -17.69 -17.96
N ALA A 224 -4.15 -18.44 -18.81
CA ALA A 224 -5.60 -18.57 -18.78
C ALA A 224 -6.06 -19.79 -19.59
N LYS A 225 -7.30 -20.22 -19.41
CA LYS A 225 -7.85 -21.35 -20.19
C LYS A 225 -7.98 -21.03 -21.67
N ASN A 226 -8.57 -19.86 -21.98
CA ASN A 226 -8.95 -19.47 -23.33
C ASN A 226 -8.46 -18.06 -23.67
N PHE A 227 -7.98 -17.89 -24.90
CA PHE A 227 -7.58 -16.60 -25.45
C PHE A 227 -8.40 -16.30 -26.70
N ALA A 228 -8.98 -15.10 -26.80
CA ALA A 228 -9.77 -14.69 -27.96
C ALA A 228 -8.89 -14.35 -29.18
N THR A 229 -7.62 -14.04 -28.96
CA THR A 229 -6.60 -13.81 -29.98
C THR A 229 -5.23 -14.18 -29.42
N THR A 230 -4.29 -14.48 -30.31
CA THR A 230 -2.90 -14.79 -29.99
C THR A 230 -1.91 -13.76 -30.56
N ASP A 231 -2.41 -12.72 -31.23
CA ASP A 231 -1.58 -11.65 -31.79
C ASP A 231 -1.16 -10.67 -30.68
N THR A 232 0.02 -10.90 -30.13
CA THR A 232 0.57 -10.10 -29.03
C THR A 232 2.06 -10.36 -28.87
N LYS A 233 2.75 -9.41 -28.22
CA LYS A 233 4.15 -9.56 -27.79
C LYS A 233 4.28 -10.28 -26.45
N ILE A 234 3.17 -10.53 -25.76
CA ILE A 234 3.10 -11.22 -24.46
C ILE A 234 3.10 -12.73 -24.68
N LYS A 235 3.77 -13.46 -23.80
CA LYS A 235 3.72 -14.92 -23.82
C LYS A 235 2.40 -15.43 -23.23
N LEU A 236 1.60 -16.11 -24.04
CA LEU A 236 0.33 -16.70 -23.62
C LEU A 236 0.55 -18.17 -23.21
N LEU A 237 0.06 -18.53 -22.03
CA LEU A 237 0.07 -19.90 -21.50
C LEU A 237 -1.37 -20.39 -21.35
N SER A 238 -1.73 -21.41 -22.12
CA SER A 238 -2.99 -22.12 -21.91
C SER A 238 -2.77 -23.19 -20.83
N LEU A 239 -3.40 -23.03 -19.67
CA LEU A 239 -3.27 -23.89 -18.48
C LEU A 239 -4.61 -24.42 -17.98
#